data_AF-A0A8C4Y4E6-F1
#
_entry.id   AF-A0A8C4Y4E6-F1
#
_cell.length_a   1.000
_cell.length_b   1.000
_cell.length_c   1.000
_cell.angle_alpha   90.00
_cell.angle_beta   90.00
_cell.angle_gamma   90.00
#
_symmetry.space_group_name_H-M   'P 1'
#
loop_
_entity.id
_entity.type
_entity.pdbx_description
1 polymer ?
#
loop_
_entity_poly.entity_id
_entity_poly.type
_entity_poly.pdbx_seq_one_letter_code
_entity_poly.pdbx_strand_id
1 'polypeptide(L)'
;MKLKAKSNTLLDKNSKKSFCRELKKVIGASDIVLQVLDARDPLGCRCSQVEQIITQSGGNKKLLLVLNKIDLVPRENLEKWLHYLKNEFPTVAFKSAMQLKDRSVQEKQLRKKQAHIDLSRGSMCFGSECLLKLLREHCKTQDKAIQVGVIGFPNVGKSSIINSLKEVRVCNVGPVRGVTKCMQTVHIDKQIKMIDSPSIIAAPSNSALALALRTTTDTEESGKLLDAVNAILKHCSKQQVILYYNIPDFRNSVEFLTLLAQKRGMLKKGGVPDTESAAKLLLYDWTGAKVSYHSLLPASRSLSPHLTKEVVAEMQQGFNLEELAKDNMNTIKAVKHPNLASSIVFQSSGLTNGTIEENELTEGTSELENMETSEEGEDLTEDDQDSDEEEEAVQEGSDVQTNNKTNPAKLSMEDGSSEEQTAGEQSRTLSFNLDETTDQDDAYDFNTDYV
;
A
#
# COMPACT_ATOMS: atom_id res chain seq x y z
N MET A 1 -36.81 28.89 23.64
CA MET A 1 -36.03 27.63 23.54
C MET A 1 -36.33 26.94 22.22
N LYS A 2 -35.40 26.95 21.27
CA LYS A 2 -35.27 25.98 20.18
C LYS A 2 -33.87 26.16 19.58
N LEU A 3 -32.92 25.36 20.06
CA LEU A 3 -31.58 25.23 19.49
C LEU A 3 -31.70 24.44 18.18
N LYS A 4 -31.38 25.08 17.05
CA LYS A 4 -31.14 24.38 15.78
C LYS A 4 -29.71 23.86 15.80
N ALA A 5 -29.54 22.54 15.81
CA ALA A 5 -28.27 21.89 15.58
C ALA A 5 -27.83 22.12 14.13
N LYS A 6 -26.67 22.76 13.93
CA LYS A 6 -25.97 22.79 12.63
C LYS A 6 -25.24 21.46 12.45
N SER A 7 -25.68 20.64 11.51
CA SER A 7 -24.95 19.45 11.06
C SER A 7 -23.77 19.87 10.18
N ASN A 8 -22.55 19.52 10.60
CA ASN A 8 -21.34 19.63 9.80
C ASN A 8 -21.40 18.65 8.60
N THR A 9 -21.71 19.16 7.42
CA THR A 9 -21.60 18.45 6.14
C THR A 9 -20.75 19.27 5.16
N LEU A 10 -19.45 19.31 5.38
CA LEU A 10 -18.48 20.00 4.52
C LEU A 10 -17.15 19.22 4.42
N LEU A 11 -17.15 17.97 3.95
CA LEU A 11 -15.88 17.26 3.69
C LEU A 11 -15.82 16.28 2.51
N ASP A 12 -16.80 16.23 1.59
CA ASP A 12 -16.81 15.10 0.62
C ASP A 12 -16.77 15.42 -0.88
N LYS A 13 -16.67 16.71 -1.27
CA LYS A 13 -16.48 17.09 -2.69
C LYS A 13 -15.06 17.60 -3.05
N ASN A 14 -14.21 17.84 -2.05
CA ASN A 14 -12.85 18.39 -2.22
C ASN A 14 -11.70 17.35 -2.20
N SER A 15 -11.97 16.08 -1.91
CA SER A 15 -10.93 15.07 -1.66
C SER A 15 -10.20 14.59 -2.93
N LYS A 16 -10.94 14.35 -4.03
CA LYS A 16 -10.38 13.86 -5.31
C LYS A 16 -9.57 14.92 -6.06
N LYS A 17 -10.04 16.17 -6.09
CA LYS A 17 -9.30 17.30 -6.69
C LYS A 17 -8.00 17.59 -5.95
N SER A 18 -8.02 17.51 -4.61
CA SER A 18 -6.81 17.65 -3.81
C SER A 18 -5.79 16.55 -4.11
N PHE A 19 -6.23 15.34 -4.46
CA PHE A 19 -5.36 14.22 -4.79
C PHE A 19 -4.57 14.43 -6.09
N CYS A 20 -5.25 14.79 -7.18
CA CYS A 20 -4.61 15.01 -8.49
C CYS A 20 -3.56 16.12 -8.41
N ARG A 21 -3.89 17.20 -7.68
CA ARG A 21 -2.96 18.29 -7.40
C ARG A 21 -1.72 17.80 -6.65
N GLU A 22 -1.88 16.95 -5.64
CA GLU A 22 -0.77 16.43 -4.87
C GLU A 22 0.13 15.51 -5.71
N LEU A 23 -0.45 14.68 -6.58
CA LEU A 23 0.30 13.84 -7.52
C LEU A 23 1.15 14.69 -8.48
N LYS A 24 0.57 15.76 -9.07
CA LYS A 24 1.30 16.68 -9.96
C LYS A 24 2.45 17.38 -9.24
N LYS A 25 2.26 17.79 -7.97
CA LYS A 25 3.34 18.36 -7.15
C LYS A 25 4.50 17.37 -6.95
N VAL A 26 4.19 16.11 -6.64
CA VAL A 26 5.21 15.06 -6.47
C VAL A 26 6.00 14.88 -7.77
N ILE A 27 5.33 14.78 -8.91
CA ILE A 27 5.98 14.64 -10.22
C ILE A 27 6.86 15.86 -10.52
N GLY A 28 6.37 17.07 -10.26
CA GLY A 28 7.12 18.31 -10.46
C GLY A 28 8.40 18.39 -9.62
N ALA A 29 8.31 18.03 -8.33
CA ALA A 29 9.42 18.07 -7.39
C ALA A 29 10.47 16.95 -7.60
N SER A 30 10.14 15.88 -8.33
CA SER A 30 11.00 14.71 -8.47
C SER A 30 11.93 14.79 -9.68
N ASP A 31 13.19 14.40 -9.53
CA ASP A 31 14.12 14.13 -10.64
C ASP A 31 13.86 12.73 -11.23
N ILE A 32 13.56 11.76 -10.36
CA ILE A 32 13.23 10.38 -10.73
C ILE A 32 11.86 10.02 -10.15
N VAL A 33 11.01 9.36 -10.93
CA VAL A 33 9.73 8.84 -10.45
C VAL A 33 9.77 7.31 -10.45
N LEU A 34 9.48 6.71 -9.30
CA LEU A 34 9.28 5.27 -9.12
C LEU A 34 7.80 4.97 -9.19
N GLN A 35 7.38 4.22 -10.20
CA GLN A 35 6.03 3.68 -10.27
C GLN A 35 6.00 2.27 -9.69
N VAL A 36 5.34 2.14 -8.54
CA VAL A 36 5.26 0.88 -7.80
C VAL A 36 4.10 0.04 -8.31
N LEU A 37 4.40 -1.18 -8.72
CA LEU A 37 3.47 -2.16 -9.26
C LEU A 37 3.37 -3.37 -8.32
N ASP A 38 2.19 -3.99 -8.27
CA ASP A 38 2.03 -5.30 -7.60
C ASP A 38 2.41 -6.41 -8.60
N ALA A 39 3.37 -7.27 -8.24
CA ALA A 39 3.86 -8.35 -9.09
C ALA A 39 2.77 -9.32 -9.56
N ARG A 40 1.65 -9.40 -8.81
CA ARG A 40 0.53 -10.30 -9.10
C ARG A 40 -0.33 -9.83 -10.26
N ASP A 41 -0.42 -8.53 -10.51
CA ASP A 41 -1.10 -7.95 -11.68
C ASP A 41 -0.42 -6.65 -12.13
N PRO A 42 0.75 -6.74 -12.80
CA PRO A 42 1.59 -5.57 -13.08
C PRO A 42 0.93 -4.58 -14.02
N LEU A 43 0.27 -5.06 -15.09
CA LEU A 43 -0.45 -4.20 -16.04
C LEU A 43 -1.65 -3.54 -15.40
N GLY A 44 -2.37 -4.29 -14.57
CA GLY A 44 -3.43 -3.75 -13.74
C GLY A 44 -2.97 -2.57 -12.89
N CYS A 45 -1.79 -2.67 -12.30
CA CYS A 45 -1.22 -1.61 -11.47
C CYS A 45 -0.51 -0.48 -12.25
N ARG A 46 -0.53 -0.50 -13.59
CA ARG A 46 0.02 0.58 -14.41
C ARG A 46 -1.06 1.57 -14.85
N CYS A 47 -0.64 2.82 -14.98
CA CYS A 47 -1.49 3.95 -15.34
C CYS A 47 -0.81 4.75 -16.44
N SER A 48 -1.29 4.60 -17.67
CA SER A 48 -0.71 5.22 -18.86
C SER A 48 -0.74 6.75 -18.78
N GLN A 49 -1.79 7.33 -18.20
CA GLN A 49 -1.94 8.77 -18.09
C GLN A 49 -0.85 9.39 -17.20
N VAL A 50 -0.45 8.72 -16.11
CA VAL A 50 0.65 9.22 -15.26
C VAL A 50 2.00 9.08 -15.98
N GLU A 51 2.20 7.99 -16.71
CA GLU A 51 3.41 7.77 -17.49
C GLU A 51 3.56 8.82 -18.61
N GLN A 52 2.46 9.18 -19.28
CA GLN A 52 2.41 10.27 -20.26
C GLN A 52 2.79 11.62 -19.64
N ILE A 53 2.21 11.97 -18.50
CA ILE A 53 2.52 13.24 -17.81
C ILE A 53 4.00 13.31 -17.48
N ILE A 54 4.59 12.24 -16.93
CA ILE A 54 6.01 12.22 -16.56
C ILE A 54 6.89 12.39 -17.79
N THR A 55 6.56 11.69 -18.88
CA THR A 55 7.29 11.77 -20.15
C THR A 55 7.20 13.16 -20.79
N GLN A 56 6.03 13.80 -20.69
CA GLN A 56 5.78 15.12 -21.28
C GLN A 56 6.20 16.29 -20.39
N SER A 57 6.45 16.07 -19.10
CA SER A 57 6.78 17.13 -18.13
C SER A 57 8.09 17.87 -18.41
N GLY A 58 8.92 17.37 -19.32
CA GLY A 58 10.25 17.93 -19.63
C GLY A 58 11.24 17.79 -18.47
N GLY A 59 12.48 18.23 -18.69
CA GLY A 59 13.49 18.34 -17.63
C GLY A 59 14.27 17.06 -17.28
N ASN A 60 14.50 16.17 -18.25
CA ASN A 60 15.29 14.94 -18.09
C ASN A 60 14.80 13.99 -16.96
N LYS A 61 13.52 14.07 -16.60
CA LYS A 61 12.93 13.21 -15.56
C LYS A 61 12.98 11.75 -16.01
N LYS A 62 13.38 10.85 -15.11
CA LYS A 62 13.43 9.40 -15.40
C LYS A 62 12.30 8.66 -14.71
N LEU A 63 11.68 7.72 -15.42
CA LEU A 63 10.67 6.82 -14.87
C LEU A 63 11.25 5.42 -14.70
N LEU A 64 11.10 4.87 -13.50
CA LEU A 64 11.50 3.50 -13.16
C LEU A 64 10.30 2.72 -12.63
N LEU A 65 10.19 1.45 -13.02
CA LEU A 65 9.17 0.56 -12.49
C LEU A 65 9.73 -0.23 -11.31
N VAL A 66 8.96 -0.32 -10.23
CA VAL A 66 9.30 -1.17 -9.08
C VAL A 66 8.23 -2.24 -8.94
N LEU A 67 8.58 -3.48 -9.27
CA LEU A 67 7.69 -4.62 -9.18
C LEU A 67 7.77 -5.19 -7.76
N ASN A 68 6.83 -4.81 -6.90
CA ASN A 68 6.78 -5.18 -5.49
C ASN A 68 5.97 -6.45 -5.24
N LYS A 69 6.10 -7.05 -4.05
CA LYS A 69 5.44 -8.30 -3.62
C LYS A 69 5.82 -9.52 -4.46
N ILE A 70 7.08 -9.56 -4.90
CA ILE A 70 7.61 -10.66 -5.72
C ILE A 70 7.54 -12.04 -5.04
N ASP A 71 7.41 -12.08 -3.72
CA ASP A 71 7.24 -13.29 -2.91
C ASP A 71 5.84 -13.93 -2.99
N LEU A 72 4.89 -13.25 -3.62
CA LEU A 72 3.51 -13.73 -3.82
C LEU A 72 3.27 -14.33 -5.20
N VAL A 73 4.27 -14.30 -6.09
CA VAL A 73 4.15 -14.80 -7.46
C VAL A 73 5.14 -15.94 -7.73
N PRO A 74 4.76 -16.95 -8.54
CA PRO A 74 5.69 -17.99 -8.95
C PRO A 74 6.89 -17.40 -9.70
N ARG A 75 8.06 -17.99 -9.46
CA ARG A 75 9.34 -17.52 -10.01
C ARG A 75 9.31 -17.39 -11.54
N GLU A 76 8.82 -18.41 -12.24
CA GLU A 76 8.76 -18.42 -13.71
C GLU A 76 7.88 -17.31 -14.27
N ASN A 77 6.79 -16.99 -13.57
CA ASN A 77 5.89 -15.90 -13.96
C ASN A 77 6.55 -14.54 -13.74
N LEU A 78 7.28 -14.38 -12.64
CA LEU A 78 8.02 -13.15 -12.34
C LEU A 78 9.12 -12.86 -13.38
N GLU A 79 9.91 -13.87 -13.75
CA GLU A 79 10.91 -13.76 -14.82
C GLU A 79 10.23 -13.36 -16.16
N LYS A 80 9.06 -13.99 -16.43
CA LYS A 80 8.00 -13.57 -17.36
C LYS A 80 7.86 -12.05 -17.47
N TRP A 81 7.38 -11.48 -16.38
CA TRP A 81 7.00 -10.08 -16.27
C TRP A 81 8.18 -9.13 -16.31
N LEU A 82 9.31 -9.46 -15.70
CA LEU A 82 10.51 -8.63 -15.74
C LEU A 82 11.04 -8.50 -17.17
N HIS A 83 11.06 -9.60 -17.93
CA HIS A 83 11.45 -9.55 -19.35
C HIS A 83 10.48 -8.70 -20.18
N TYR A 84 9.18 -8.80 -19.91
CA TYR A 84 8.16 -8.00 -20.60
C TYR A 84 8.33 -6.49 -20.32
N LEU A 85 8.43 -6.10 -19.03
CA LEU A 85 8.49 -4.70 -18.62
C LEU A 85 9.84 -4.03 -18.93
N LYS A 86 10.94 -4.79 -18.94
CA LYS A 86 12.28 -4.30 -19.30
C LYS A 86 12.31 -3.62 -20.67
N ASN A 87 11.46 -4.05 -21.60
CA ASN A 87 11.40 -3.47 -22.94
C ASN A 87 10.76 -2.07 -22.98
N GLU A 88 10.07 -1.66 -21.92
CA GLU A 88 9.42 -0.35 -21.85
C GLU A 88 10.17 0.58 -20.89
N PHE A 89 10.45 0.11 -19.66
CA PHE A 89 11.11 0.91 -18.63
C PHE A 89 12.07 0.06 -17.81
N PRO A 90 13.16 0.65 -17.26
CA PRO A 90 13.99 -0.06 -16.31
C PRO A 90 13.14 -0.51 -15.11
N THR A 91 13.18 -1.81 -14.82
CA THR A 91 12.29 -2.43 -13.84
C THR A 91 13.09 -3.15 -12.76
N VAL A 92 12.81 -2.85 -11.49
CA VAL A 92 13.44 -3.48 -10.32
C VAL A 92 12.47 -4.45 -9.66
N ALA A 93 12.92 -5.67 -9.38
CA ALA A 93 12.19 -6.64 -8.57
C ALA A 93 12.38 -6.33 -7.07
N PHE A 94 11.29 -6.21 -6.31
CA PHE A 94 11.35 -5.79 -4.93
C PHE A 94 10.45 -6.60 -4.00
N LYS A 95 10.96 -6.91 -2.81
CA LYS A 95 10.17 -7.42 -1.69
C LYS A 95 10.33 -6.48 -0.51
N SER A 96 9.29 -5.69 -0.23
CA SER A 96 9.24 -4.87 0.97
C SER A 96 9.06 -5.72 2.22
N ALA A 97 9.97 -5.58 3.18
CA ALA A 97 9.84 -6.16 4.50
C ALA A 97 10.47 -5.21 5.52
N MET A 98 9.78 -4.99 6.64
CA MET A 98 10.29 -4.13 7.70
C MET A 98 11.34 -4.89 8.52
N GLN A 99 12.61 -4.65 8.23
CA GLN A 99 13.73 -5.02 9.11
C GLN A 99 13.94 -3.88 10.11
N LEU A 100 13.39 -4.03 11.32
CA LEU A 100 13.67 -3.06 12.38
C LEU A 100 15.10 -3.29 12.88
N LYS A 101 15.98 -2.29 12.71
CA LYS A 101 17.34 -2.29 13.30
C LYS A 101 17.33 -2.12 14.83
N ASP A 102 16.22 -1.67 15.42
CA ASP A 102 16.10 -1.53 16.88
C ASP A 102 15.90 -2.87 17.60
N ARG A 103 16.98 -3.35 18.22
CA ARG A 103 17.04 -4.55 19.08
C ARG A 103 15.99 -4.54 20.20
N SER A 104 15.69 -3.36 20.76
CA SER A 104 14.73 -3.18 21.87
C SER A 104 13.26 -3.38 21.47
N VAL A 105 12.92 -3.20 20.19
CA VAL A 105 11.56 -3.41 19.66
C VAL A 105 11.36 -4.84 19.17
N GLN A 106 12.42 -5.49 18.68
CA GLN A 106 12.37 -6.92 18.32
C GLN A 106 11.95 -7.78 19.52
N GLU A 107 12.53 -7.54 20.70
CA GLU A 107 12.18 -8.25 21.94
C GLU A 107 10.74 -7.98 22.42
N LYS A 108 10.23 -6.75 22.25
CA LYS A 108 8.83 -6.41 22.60
C LYS A 108 7.80 -7.01 21.64
N GLN A 109 8.16 -7.25 20.37
CA GLN A 109 7.25 -7.86 19.40
C GLN A 109 7.22 -9.39 19.46
N LEU A 110 8.31 -10.04 19.87
CA LEU A 110 8.34 -11.47 20.15
C LEU A 110 7.33 -11.86 21.24
N ARG A 111 7.09 -11.00 22.23
CA ARG A 111 6.15 -11.24 23.34
C ARG A 111 4.66 -11.07 23.00
N LYS A 112 4.29 -10.49 21.85
CA LYS A 112 2.88 -10.20 21.48
C LYS A 112 2.29 -11.11 20.39
N LYS A 113 3.03 -12.07 19.84
CA LYS A 113 2.56 -12.92 18.72
C LYS A 113 2.04 -14.28 19.20
N GLN A 114 0.85 -14.28 19.80
CA GLN A 114 -0.08 -15.42 19.77
C GLN A 114 -1.19 -15.09 18.77
N ALA A 115 -0.86 -15.08 17.49
CA ALA A 115 -1.84 -15.11 16.41
C ALA A 115 -1.16 -15.75 15.20
N HIS A 116 -1.80 -16.79 14.68
CA HIS A 116 -1.33 -17.75 13.69
C HIS A 116 -1.11 -17.09 12.31
N ILE A 117 -0.09 -16.25 12.17
CA ILE A 117 0.39 -15.71 10.88
C ILE A 117 1.67 -16.45 10.53
N ASP A 118 1.65 -17.12 9.38
CA ASP A 118 2.74 -17.91 8.81
C ASP A 118 4.05 -17.11 8.76
N LEU A 119 4.90 -17.33 9.77
CA LEU A 119 6.20 -16.66 9.97
C LEU A 119 7.24 -17.08 8.92
N SER A 120 6.95 -18.10 8.10
CA SER A 120 7.92 -18.74 7.20
C SER A 120 8.25 -17.93 5.93
N ARG A 121 7.56 -16.79 5.70
CA ARG A 121 7.77 -15.89 4.55
C ARG A 121 8.37 -14.53 4.88
N GLY A 122 8.56 -14.17 6.16
CA GLY A 122 8.84 -12.79 6.56
C GLY A 122 10.04 -12.60 7.47
N SER A 123 11.13 -12.03 6.95
CA SER A 123 12.00 -11.13 7.72
C SER A 123 12.98 -10.33 6.85
N MET A 124 13.12 -10.63 5.57
CA MET A 124 14.13 -9.98 4.73
C MET A 124 13.55 -9.16 3.59
N CYS A 125 14.06 -7.93 3.48
CA CYS A 125 13.85 -7.06 2.34
C CYS A 125 14.79 -7.52 1.23
N PHE A 126 14.29 -7.57 0.00
CA PHE A 126 15.10 -7.89 -1.17
C PHE A 126 14.87 -6.85 -2.27
N GLY A 127 15.90 -6.58 -3.07
CA GLY A 127 15.89 -5.55 -4.11
C GLY A 127 16.23 -4.13 -3.62
N SER A 128 16.41 -3.92 -2.31
CA SER A 128 16.83 -2.63 -1.73
C SER A 128 18.20 -2.19 -2.24
N GLU A 129 19.19 -3.07 -2.19
CA GLU A 129 20.54 -2.75 -2.68
C GLU A 129 20.55 -2.46 -4.18
N CYS A 130 19.80 -3.25 -4.97
CA CYS A 130 19.65 -3.04 -6.41
C CYS A 130 19.06 -1.66 -6.73
N LEU A 131 17.96 -1.29 -6.06
CA LEU A 131 17.34 0.02 -6.26
C LEU A 131 18.25 1.17 -5.81
N LEU A 132 18.87 1.06 -4.63
CA LEU A 132 19.77 2.11 -4.12
C LEU A 132 21.01 2.28 -4.99
N LYS A 133 21.59 1.19 -5.49
CA LYS A 133 22.72 1.23 -6.42
C LYS A 133 22.37 1.98 -7.69
N LEU A 134 21.24 1.65 -8.33
CA LEU A 134 20.76 2.33 -9.53
C LEU A 134 20.52 3.83 -9.28
N LEU A 135 19.92 4.19 -8.15
CA LEU A 135 19.71 5.60 -7.78
C LEU A 135 21.04 6.33 -7.52
N ARG A 136 22.01 5.69 -6.84
CA ARG A 136 23.34 6.26 -6.57
C ARG A 136 24.15 6.46 -7.86
N GLU A 137 24.07 5.55 -8.81
CA GLU A 137 24.69 5.71 -10.13
C GLU A 137 24.13 6.94 -10.85
N HIS A 138 22.81 7.13 -10.81
CA HIS A 138 22.19 8.33 -11.36
C HIS A 138 22.61 9.61 -10.62
N CYS A 139 22.75 9.56 -9.29
CA CYS A 139 23.27 10.70 -8.50
C CYS A 139 24.67 11.11 -8.97
N LYS A 140 25.56 10.14 -9.22
CA LYS A 140 26.93 10.39 -9.70
C LYS A 140 26.94 11.06 -11.06
N THR A 141 26.06 10.65 -11.96
CA THR A 141 25.95 11.23 -13.30
C THR A 141 25.47 12.69 -13.27
N GLN A 142 24.63 13.05 -12.31
CA GLN A 142 24.04 14.39 -12.18
C GLN A 142 24.82 15.32 -11.23
N ASP A 143 25.82 14.80 -10.51
CA ASP A 143 26.62 15.47 -9.48
C ASP A 143 25.81 16.32 -8.46
N LYS A 144 24.59 15.88 -8.15
CA LYS A 144 23.68 16.56 -7.22
C LYS A 144 22.85 15.55 -6.43
N ALA A 145 22.33 15.99 -5.28
CA ALA A 145 21.34 15.22 -4.55
C ALA A 145 20.03 15.15 -5.35
N ILE A 146 19.43 13.96 -5.41
CA ILE A 146 18.22 13.70 -6.20
C ILE A 146 16.99 13.60 -5.32
N GLN A 147 15.86 14.00 -5.90
CA GLN A 147 14.53 13.77 -5.34
C GLN A 147 13.83 12.66 -6.10
N VAL A 148 13.35 11.65 -5.38
CA VAL A 148 12.75 10.44 -5.93
C VAL A 148 11.28 10.34 -5.50
N GLY A 149 10.35 10.56 -6.41
CA GLY A 149 8.92 10.45 -6.15
C GLY A 149 8.44 9.01 -6.23
N VAL A 150 7.66 8.54 -5.26
CA VAL A 150 7.12 7.18 -5.25
C VAL A 150 5.61 7.24 -5.49
N ILE A 151 5.17 6.75 -6.65
CA ILE A 151 3.76 6.78 -7.10
C ILE A 151 3.21 5.38 -7.34
N GLY A 152 1.89 5.25 -7.45
CA GLY A 152 1.21 3.97 -7.70
C GLY A 152 -0.16 3.86 -7.00
N PHE A 153 -0.93 2.84 -7.40
CA PHE A 153 -2.26 2.56 -6.85
C PHE A 153 -2.23 2.20 -5.34
N PRO A 154 -3.38 2.13 -4.66
CA PRO A 154 -3.47 1.72 -3.26
C PRO A 154 -2.92 0.31 -3.05
N ASN A 155 -2.40 0.05 -1.85
CA ASN A 155 -1.95 -1.28 -1.41
C ASN A 155 -0.85 -1.97 -2.24
N VAL A 156 -0.26 -1.31 -3.25
CA VAL A 156 0.93 -1.82 -3.97
C VAL A 156 2.20 -1.82 -3.11
N GLY A 157 2.22 -1.03 -2.03
CA GLY A 157 3.33 -1.02 -1.04
C GLY A 157 4.30 0.16 -1.14
N LYS A 158 3.89 1.32 -1.67
CA LYS A 158 4.70 2.56 -1.77
C LYS A 158 5.42 2.91 -0.46
N SER A 159 4.65 3.21 0.59
CA SER A 159 5.16 3.56 1.91
C SER A 159 5.96 2.41 2.56
N SER A 160 5.62 1.16 2.24
CA SER A 160 6.39 -0.01 2.71
C SER A 160 7.77 -0.11 2.07
N ILE A 161 7.93 0.26 0.80
CA ILE A 161 9.24 0.33 0.13
C ILE A 161 10.10 1.39 0.81
N ILE A 162 9.57 2.59 1.04
CA ILE A 162 10.28 3.68 1.71
C ILE A 162 10.76 3.25 3.10
N ASN A 163 9.87 2.65 3.90
CA ASN A 163 10.23 2.12 5.21
C ASN A 163 11.27 0.99 5.14
N SER A 164 11.23 0.14 4.11
CA SER A 164 12.20 -0.94 3.92
C SER A 164 13.57 -0.40 3.53
N LEU A 165 13.62 0.65 2.71
CA LEU A 165 14.86 1.32 2.31
C LEU A 165 15.47 2.15 3.44
N LYS A 166 14.62 2.76 4.28
CA LYS A 166 15.07 3.51 5.45
C LYS A 166 15.41 2.61 6.64
N GLU A 167 14.91 1.38 6.65
CA GLU A 167 15.00 0.39 7.74
C GLU A 167 14.40 0.87 9.08
N VAL A 168 13.56 1.91 9.00
CA VAL A 168 12.84 2.52 10.13
C VAL A 168 11.41 2.80 9.66
N ARG A 169 10.45 2.64 10.57
CA ARG A 169 9.05 2.96 10.30
C ARG A 169 8.83 4.47 10.36
N VAL A 170 8.96 5.13 9.21
CA VAL A 170 8.73 6.58 9.05
C VAL A 170 7.33 6.83 8.52
N CYS A 171 6.97 6.18 7.42
CA CYS A 171 5.65 6.30 6.83
C CYS A 171 4.64 5.38 7.55
N ASN A 172 3.40 5.84 7.72
CA ASN A 172 2.36 4.97 8.24
C ASN A 172 1.96 3.93 7.18
N VAL A 173 1.87 2.68 7.60
CA VAL A 173 1.57 1.54 6.73
C VAL A 173 0.45 0.71 7.34
N GLY A 174 -0.44 0.22 6.48
CA GLY A 174 -1.55 -0.63 6.88
C GLY A 174 -2.19 -1.28 5.67
N PRO A 175 -3.00 -2.31 5.88
CA PRO A 175 -3.78 -2.95 4.82
C PRO A 175 -5.01 -2.13 4.41
N VAL A 176 -5.44 -1.20 5.28
CA VAL A 176 -6.49 -0.21 4.99
C VAL A 176 -6.01 0.68 3.86
N ARG A 177 -6.90 1.01 2.92
CA ARG A 177 -6.56 1.82 1.75
C ARG A 177 -6.52 3.31 2.14
N GLY A 178 -5.74 4.11 1.42
CA GLY A 178 -5.74 5.57 1.63
C GLY A 178 -5.06 6.07 2.92
N VAL A 179 -4.17 5.28 3.54
CA VAL A 179 -3.41 5.68 4.74
C VAL A 179 -2.60 6.95 4.48
N THR A 180 -1.91 7.01 3.35
CA THR A 180 -1.11 8.18 2.94
C THR A 180 -2.02 9.18 2.22
N LYS A 181 -2.33 10.30 2.90
CA LYS A 181 -3.22 11.36 2.38
C LYS A 181 -2.47 12.57 1.83
N CYS A 182 -1.26 12.84 2.31
CA CYS A 182 -0.46 14.01 1.96
C CYS A 182 0.94 13.58 1.51
N MET A 183 1.57 14.41 0.67
CA MET A 183 2.97 14.24 0.30
C MET A 183 3.86 14.38 1.54
N GLN A 184 4.85 13.50 1.68
CA GLN A 184 5.88 13.59 2.73
C GLN A 184 7.26 13.27 2.16
N THR A 185 8.29 14.00 2.61
CA THR A 185 9.67 13.77 2.17
C THR A 185 10.46 13.04 3.25
N VAL A 186 11.08 11.92 2.86
CA VAL A 186 11.89 11.06 3.73
C VAL A 186 13.34 11.06 3.22
N HIS A 187 14.27 11.37 4.10
CA HIS A 187 15.71 11.32 3.78
C HIS A 187 16.21 9.88 3.92
N ILE A 188 16.52 9.23 2.79
CA ILE A 188 17.08 7.87 2.77
C ILE A 188 18.57 7.94 3.06
N ASP A 189 19.28 8.76 2.30
CA ASP A 189 20.73 8.99 2.40
C ASP A 189 21.05 10.49 2.21
N LYS A 190 22.30 10.90 2.36
CA LYS A 190 22.75 12.30 2.17
C LYS A 190 22.42 12.83 0.78
N GLN A 191 22.47 11.97 -0.23
CA GLN A 191 22.24 12.32 -1.65
C GLN A 191 20.85 11.94 -2.16
N ILE A 192 20.05 11.17 -1.41
CA ILE A 192 18.77 10.62 -1.90
C ILE A 192 17.64 11.00 -0.94
N LYS A 193 16.70 11.80 -1.44
CA LYS A 193 15.43 12.11 -0.77
C LYS A 193 14.29 11.41 -1.49
N MET A 194 13.46 10.68 -0.77
CA MET A 194 12.26 10.05 -1.30
C MET A 194 11.02 10.85 -0.94
N ILE A 195 10.06 10.94 -1.85
CA ILE A 195 8.78 11.60 -1.65
C ILE A 195 7.69 10.53 -1.69
N ASP A 196 7.05 10.27 -0.55
CA ASP A 196 5.90 9.37 -0.48
C ASP A 196 4.66 10.13 -0.97
N SER A 197 4.04 9.63 -2.04
CA SER A 197 2.82 10.22 -2.58
C SER A 197 1.58 9.53 -2.03
N PRO A 198 0.43 10.23 -1.98
CA PRO A 198 -0.84 9.56 -1.84
C PRO A 198 -1.06 8.60 -3.04
N SER A 199 -2.00 7.66 -2.91
CA SER A 199 -2.24 6.60 -3.92
C SER A 199 -3.11 7.04 -5.09
N ILE A 200 -2.71 6.71 -6.34
CA ILE A 200 -3.48 7.02 -7.56
C ILE A 200 -4.93 6.52 -7.42
N ILE A 201 -5.89 7.39 -7.69
CA ILE A 201 -7.32 7.06 -7.68
C ILE A 201 -7.67 6.50 -9.06
N ALA A 202 -8.25 5.29 -9.09
CA ALA A 202 -8.76 4.70 -10.32
C ALA A 202 -10.01 5.44 -10.81
N ALA A 203 -10.07 5.73 -12.11
CA ALA A 203 -11.22 6.35 -12.76
C ALA A 203 -12.48 5.45 -12.69
N PRO A 204 -13.69 6.00 -12.51
CA PRO A 204 -14.92 5.22 -12.49
C PRO A 204 -15.21 4.44 -13.78
N SER A 205 -14.64 4.88 -14.91
CA SER A 205 -14.78 4.24 -16.23
C SER A 205 -14.03 2.91 -16.38
N ASN A 206 -13.24 2.51 -15.39
CA ASN A 206 -12.52 1.24 -15.42
C ASN A 206 -13.44 0.03 -15.20
N SER A 207 -12.93 -1.16 -15.52
CA SER A 207 -13.65 -2.41 -15.25
C SER A 207 -13.95 -2.60 -13.76
N ALA A 208 -15.04 -3.30 -13.44
CA ALA A 208 -15.40 -3.66 -12.07
C ALA A 208 -14.26 -4.37 -11.32
N LEU A 209 -13.46 -5.18 -12.02
CA LEU A 209 -12.28 -5.85 -11.47
C LEU A 209 -11.18 -4.86 -11.05
N ALA A 210 -10.89 -3.89 -11.91
CA ALA A 210 -9.90 -2.86 -11.61
C ALA A 210 -10.33 -2.02 -10.40
N LEU A 211 -11.60 -1.62 -10.37
CA LEU A 211 -12.17 -0.89 -9.23
C LEU A 211 -12.12 -1.71 -7.94
N ALA A 212 -12.46 -3.00 -7.98
CA ALA A 212 -12.42 -3.90 -6.82
C ALA A 212 -11.02 -3.95 -6.17
N LEU A 213 -9.98 -4.08 -6.99
CA LEU A 213 -8.61 -4.24 -6.51
C LEU A 213 -7.90 -2.90 -6.19
N ARG A 214 -8.34 -1.77 -6.79
CA ARG A 214 -7.55 -0.53 -6.81
C ARG A 214 -8.23 0.71 -6.23
N THR A 215 -9.53 0.68 -5.94
CA THR A 215 -10.23 1.86 -5.40
C THR A 215 -9.88 2.09 -3.93
N THR A 216 -9.76 3.34 -3.49
CA THR A 216 -9.46 3.69 -2.08
C THR A 216 -10.68 3.70 -1.16
N THR A 217 -11.89 3.73 -1.70
CA THR A 217 -13.12 3.90 -0.91
C THR A 217 -13.37 2.69 -0.03
N ASP A 218 -13.62 2.95 1.24
CA ASP A 218 -14.29 2.01 2.12
C ASP A 218 -15.66 1.76 1.51
N THR A 219 -15.77 0.65 0.81
CA THR A 219 -17.03 0.23 0.22
C THR A 219 -17.94 -0.17 1.39
N GLU A 220 -18.66 0.78 1.96
CA GLU A 220 -19.67 0.52 2.99
C GLU A 220 -21.01 0.10 2.33
N GLU A 221 -21.13 0.29 1.01
CA GLU A 221 -22.29 -0.16 0.25
C GLU A 221 -22.20 -1.65 -0.10
N SER A 222 -23.09 -2.46 0.49
CA SER A 222 -23.12 -3.92 0.30
C SER A 222 -23.24 -4.35 -1.18
N GLY A 223 -23.90 -3.56 -2.04
CA GLY A 223 -24.02 -3.87 -3.47
C GLY A 223 -22.69 -3.86 -4.22
N LYS A 224 -21.88 -2.82 -4.00
CA LYS A 224 -20.56 -2.67 -4.61
C LYS A 224 -19.57 -3.76 -4.15
N LEU A 225 -19.73 -4.30 -2.93
CA LEU A 225 -18.92 -5.44 -2.45
C LEU A 225 -19.19 -6.69 -3.26
N LEU A 226 -20.46 -7.00 -3.48
CA LEU A 226 -20.84 -8.21 -4.20
C LEU A 226 -20.34 -8.17 -5.65
N ASP A 227 -20.46 -7.00 -6.30
CA ASP A 227 -19.95 -6.79 -7.65
C ASP A 227 -18.43 -6.94 -7.72
N ALA A 228 -17.71 -6.41 -6.73
CA ALA A 228 -16.26 -6.55 -6.61
C ALA A 228 -15.84 -8.02 -6.46
N VAL A 229 -16.53 -8.78 -5.59
CA VAL A 229 -16.29 -10.22 -5.40
C VAL A 229 -16.60 -10.99 -6.68
N ASN A 230 -17.72 -10.68 -7.33
CA ASN A 230 -18.13 -11.33 -8.57
C ASN A 230 -17.09 -11.10 -9.68
N ALA A 231 -16.61 -9.86 -9.83
CA ALA A 231 -15.56 -9.51 -10.78
C ALA A 231 -14.27 -10.31 -10.51
N ILE A 232 -13.82 -10.41 -9.26
CA ILE A 232 -12.63 -11.20 -8.91
C ILE A 232 -12.85 -12.67 -9.28
N LEU A 233 -13.94 -13.30 -8.82
CA LEU A 233 -14.20 -14.72 -9.05
C LEU A 233 -14.33 -15.07 -10.54
N LYS A 234 -14.89 -14.16 -11.35
CA LYS A 234 -15.01 -14.34 -12.81
C LYS A 234 -13.65 -14.37 -13.52
N HIS A 235 -12.64 -13.70 -12.96
CA HIS A 235 -11.30 -13.58 -13.55
C HIS A 235 -10.28 -14.58 -12.99
N CYS A 236 -10.74 -15.57 -12.22
CA CYS A 236 -9.88 -16.56 -11.56
C CYS A 236 -10.31 -17.99 -11.90
N SER A 237 -9.37 -18.93 -11.81
CA SER A 237 -9.72 -20.34 -11.86
C SER A 237 -10.54 -20.75 -10.62
N LYS A 238 -11.78 -21.15 -10.84
CA LYS A 238 -12.70 -21.65 -9.81
C LYS A 238 -12.07 -22.75 -8.95
N GLN A 239 -11.41 -23.72 -9.59
CA GLN A 239 -10.79 -24.86 -8.91
C GLN A 239 -9.69 -24.42 -7.92
N GLN A 240 -8.88 -23.44 -8.31
CA GLN A 240 -7.81 -22.94 -7.46
C GLN A 240 -8.35 -22.09 -6.29
N VAL A 241 -9.44 -21.34 -6.51
CA VAL A 241 -10.14 -20.62 -5.44
C VAL A 241 -10.71 -21.60 -4.41
N ILE A 242 -11.38 -22.67 -4.85
CA ILE A 242 -11.92 -23.75 -4.00
C ILE A 242 -10.79 -24.36 -3.14
N LEU A 243 -9.68 -24.72 -3.77
CA LEU A 243 -8.53 -25.32 -3.10
C LEU A 243 -7.89 -24.36 -2.08
N TYR A 244 -7.68 -23.10 -2.47
CA TYR A 244 -7.03 -22.10 -1.61
C TYR A 244 -7.86 -21.76 -0.38
N TYR A 245 -9.17 -21.53 -0.55
CA TYR A 245 -10.07 -21.20 0.57
C TYR A 245 -10.55 -22.45 1.33
N ASN A 246 -10.28 -23.65 0.80
CA ASN A 246 -10.71 -24.93 1.33
C ASN A 246 -12.23 -24.98 1.59
N ILE A 247 -12.98 -24.64 0.54
CA ILE A 247 -14.45 -24.63 0.52
C ILE A 247 -14.97 -25.63 -0.52
N PRO A 248 -16.23 -26.09 -0.43
CA PRO A 248 -16.88 -26.88 -1.48
C PRO A 248 -17.06 -26.12 -2.79
N ASP A 249 -17.50 -26.85 -3.82
CA ASP A 249 -17.91 -26.24 -5.09
C ASP A 249 -19.08 -25.26 -4.91
N PHE A 250 -19.09 -24.18 -5.68
CA PHE A 250 -20.08 -23.09 -5.58
C PHE A 250 -20.56 -22.64 -6.96
N ARG A 251 -21.77 -22.13 -7.09
CA ARG A 251 -22.35 -21.72 -8.39
C ARG A 251 -22.18 -20.24 -8.65
N ASN A 252 -22.27 -19.41 -7.61
CA ASN A 252 -22.23 -17.95 -7.72
C ASN A 252 -21.44 -17.32 -6.55
N SER A 253 -21.20 -16.01 -6.65
CA SER A 253 -20.46 -15.25 -5.64
C SER A 253 -21.14 -15.26 -4.27
N VAL A 254 -22.47 -15.27 -4.20
CA VAL A 254 -23.23 -15.28 -2.94
C VAL A 254 -23.05 -16.62 -2.22
N GLU A 255 -23.13 -17.74 -2.95
CA GLU A 255 -22.90 -19.08 -2.42
C GLU A 255 -21.45 -19.24 -1.96
N PHE A 256 -20.48 -18.77 -2.75
CA PHE A 256 -19.08 -18.70 -2.34
C PHE A 256 -18.91 -17.97 -1.01
N LEU A 257 -19.49 -16.77 -0.87
CA LEU A 257 -19.40 -15.97 0.35
C LEU A 257 -20.07 -16.65 1.54
N THR A 258 -21.19 -17.35 1.31
CA THR A 258 -21.91 -18.11 2.35
C THR A 258 -21.05 -19.27 2.87
N LEU A 259 -20.46 -20.04 1.96
CA LEU A 259 -19.56 -21.16 2.30
C LEU A 259 -18.28 -20.66 2.99
N LEU A 260 -17.72 -19.55 2.52
CA LEU A 260 -16.55 -18.92 3.13
C LEU A 260 -16.87 -18.43 4.54
N ALA A 261 -18.02 -17.76 4.73
CA ALA A 261 -18.48 -17.28 6.03
C ALA A 261 -18.66 -18.45 7.02
N GLN A 262 -19.31 -19.54 6.60
CA GLN A 262 -19.46 -20.76 7.40
C GLN A 262 -18.11 -21.37 7.77
N LYS A 263 -17.21 -21.53 6.80
CA LYS A 263 -15.85 -22.09 7.01
C LYS A 263 -15.03 -21.26 7.99
N ARG A 264 -15.25 -19.95 8.04
CA ARG A 264 -14.54 -19.00 8.90
C ARG A 264 -15.28 -18.66 10.20
N GLY A 265 -16.45 -19.27 10.45
CA GLY A 265 -17.26 -18.99 11.64
C GLY A 265 -17.83 -17.57 11.68
N MET A 266 -17.97 -16.91 10.54
CA MET A 266 -18.49 -15.54 10.41
C MET A 266 -20.02 -15.62 10.35
N LEU A 267 -20.68 -15.52 11.50
CA LEU A 267 -22.14 -15.63 11.63
C LEU A 267 -22.74 -14.35 12.22
N LYS A 268 -23.87 -13.90 11.67
CA LYS A 268 -24.73 -12.86 12.25
C LYS A 268 -25.60 -13.44 13.37
N LYS A 269 -26.33 -12.57 14.07
CA LYS A 269 -27.35 -12.97 15.05
C LYS A 269 -28.32 -13.98 14.41
N GLY A 270 -28.64 -15.04 15.14
CA GLY A 270 -29.50 -16.13 14.63
C GLY A 270 -28.77 -17.19 13.80
N GLY A 271 -27.43 -17.20 13.77
CA GLY A 271 -26.64 -18.23 13.09
C GLY A 271 -26.59 -18.11 11.57
N VAL A 272 -27.06 -17.00 11.02
CA VAL A 272 -27.06 -16.73 9.57
C VAL A 272 -25.64 -16.35 9.13
N PRO A 273 -25.06 -16.97 8.09
CA PRO A 273 -23.73 -16.63 7.61
C PRO A 273 -23.59 -15.15 7.20
N ASP A 274 -22.51 -14.51 7.62
CA ASP A 274 -22.21 -13.12 7.31
C ASP A 274 -21.44 -12.97 5.99
N THR A 275 -22.19 -12.85 4.89
CA THR A 275 -21.63 -12.68 3.55
C THR A 275 -20.87 -11.37 3.36
N GLU A 276 -21.23 -10.31 4.08
CA GLU A 276 -20.59 -9.00 3.95
C GLU A 276 -19.21 -9.01 4.58
N SER A 277 -19.09 -9.55 5.80
CA SER A 277 -17.81 -9.71 6.45
C SER A 277 -16.90 -10.68 5.68
N ALA A 278 -17.47 -11.75 5.10
CA ALA A 278 -16.72 -12.65 4.22
C ALA A 278 -16.24 -11.95 2.93
N ALA A 279 -17.03 -11.03 2.36
CA ALA A 279 -16.63 -10.25 1.19
C ALA A 279 -15.50 -9.27 1.52
N LYS A 280 -15.61 -8.57 2.67
CA LYS A 280 -14.53 -7.70 3.19
C LYS A 280 -13.24 -8.50 3.42
N LEU A 281 -13.34 -9.69 4.01
CA LEU A 281 -12.21 -10.61 4.21
C LEU A 281 -11.59 -11.03 2.87
N LEU A 282 -12.40 -11.36 1.86
CA LEU A 282 -11.90 -11.70 0.53
C LEU A 282 -11.10 -10.53 -0.06
N LEU A 283 -11.68 -9.32 -0.12
CA LEU A 283 -11.02 -8.16 -0.69
C LEU A 283 -9.73 -7.81 0.06
N TYR A 284 -9.72 -7.99 1.38
CA TYR A 284 -8.53 -7.86 2.22
C TYR A 284 -7.46 -8.89 1.85
N ASP A 285 -7.82 -10.16 1.74
CA ASP A 285 -6.92 -11.27 1.41
C ASP A 285 -6.27 -11.07 0.02
N TRP A 286 -7.05 -10.59 -0.96
CA TRP A 286 -6.61 -10.33 -2.33
C TRP A 286 -5.72 -9.08 -2.44
N THR A 287 -6.05 -7.98 -1.76
CA THR A 287 -5.20 -6.76 -1.83
C THR A 287 -4.00 -6.78 -0.88
N GLY A 288 -4.09 -7.57 0.19
CA GLY A 288 -3.03 -7.77 1.18
C GLY A 288 -1.89 -8.68 0.70
N ALA A 289 -1.11 -9.17 1.65
CA ALA A 289 0.07 -10.00 1.41
C ALA A 289 -0.18 -11.51 1.59
N LYS A 290 -1.43 -11.96 1.52
CA LYS A 290 -1.83 -13.33 1.86
C LYS A 290 -2.05 -14.19 0.62
N VAL A 291 -2.92 -13.75 -0.29
CA VAL A 291 -3.26 -14.52 -1.49
C VAL A 291 -2.15 -14.43 -2.52
N SER A 292 -1.61 -15.60 -2.86
CA SER A 292 -0.75 -15.80 -4.01
C SER A 292 -1.61 -16.03 -5.24
N TYR A 293 -1.71 -15.02 -6.08
CA TYR A 293 -2.28 -15.10 -7.43
C TYR A 293 -1.31 -14.46 -8.42
N HIS A 294 -1.44 -14.79 -9.70
CA HIS A 294 -0.59 -14.19 -10.72
C HIS A 294 -1.32 -14.01 -12.04
N SER A 295 -1.13 -12.84 -12.65
CA SER A 295 -1.66 -12.51 -13.96
C SER A 295 -0.83 -13.17 -15.05
N LEU A 296 -1.50 -13.72 -16.05
CA LEU A 296 -0.88 -14.15 -17.30
C LEU A 296 -0.42 -12.94 -18.11
N LEU A 297 0.67 -13.10 -18.87
CA LEU A 297 1.13 -12.08 -19.81
C LEU A 297 0.10 -11.94 -20.96
N PRO A 298 -0.07 -10.73 -21.51
CA PRO A 298 -0.85 -10.55 -22.73
C PRO A 298 -0.31 -11.39 -23.89
N ALA A 299 -1.22 -11.89 -24.73
CA ALA A 299 -0.85 -12.68 -25.91
C ALA A 299 -0.11 -11.83 -26.95
N SER A 300 -0.46 -10.54 -27.08
CA SER A 300 0.22 -9.59 -27.96
C SER A 300 1.27 -8.78 -27.20
N ARG A 301 2.51 -8.78 -27.70
CA ARG A 301 3.59 -7.91 -27.23
C ARG A 301 3.61 -6.62 -28.03
N SER A 302 2.57 -5.80 -27.90
CA SER A 302 2.61 -4.41 -28.38
C SER A 302 3.12 -3.51 -27.26
N LEU A 303 3.94 -2.51 -27.62
CA LEU A 303 4.23 -1.41 -26.71
C LEU A 303 2.92 -0.75 -26.28
N SER A 304 2.88 -0.24 -25.06
CA SER A 304 1.76 0.57 -24.61
C SER A 304 1.53 1.74 -25.58
N PRO A 305 0.26 2.11 -25.89
CA PRO A 305 -0.07 3.02 -26.99
C PRO A 305 0.53 4.42 -26.86
N HIS A 306 0.93 4.80 -25.64
CA HIS A 306 1.55 6.08 -25.34
C HIS A 306 3.08 6.09 -25.41
N LEU A 307 3.71 4.94 -25.69
CA LEU A 307 5.16 4.81 -25.73
C LEU A 307 5.65 4.68 -27.16
N THR A 308 6.57 5.57 -27.55
CA THR A 308 7.36 5.42 -28.77
C THR A 308 8.74 4.86 -28.44
N LYS A 309 9.44 4.32 -29.45
CA LYS A 309 10.78 3.75 -29.25
C LYS A 309 11.79 4.81 -28.80
N GLU A 310 11.61 6.05 -29.23
CA GLU A 310 12.46 7.18 -28.84
C GLU A 310 12.30 7.49 -27.36
N VAL A 311 11.06 7.57 -26.87
CA VAL A 311 10.75 7.79 -25.45
C VAL A 311 11.35 6.68 -24.58
N VAL A 312 11.21 5.43 -25.01
CA VAL A 312 11.77 4.28 -24.30
C VAL A 312 13.30 4.38 -24.22
N ALA A 313 13.96 4.72 -25.35
CA ALA A 313 15.41 4.86 -25.39
C ALA A 313 15.89 6.01 -24.48
N GLU A 314 15.18 7.14 -24.46
CA GLU A 314 15.47 8.26 -23.57
C GLU A 314 15.33 7.84 -22.10
N MET A 315 14.26 7.13 -21.74
CA MET A 315 14.00 6.71 -20.36
C MET A 315 15.01 5.65 -19.86
N GLN A 316 15.53 4.83 -20.78
CA GLN A 316 16.57 3.85 -20.48
C GLN A 316 17.99 4.43 -20.47
N GLN A 317 18.18 5.61 -21.05
CA GLN A 317 19.48 6.27 -21.12
C GLN A 317 20.03 6.56 -19.72
N GLY A 318 21.29 6.17 -19.49
CA GLY A 318 21.99 6.39 -18.22
C GLY A 318 21.81 5.27 -17.19
N PHE A 319 21.10 4.18 -17.53
CA PHE A 319 20.98 3.00 -16.68
C PHE A 319 21.67 1.78 -17.29
N ASN A 320 22.42 1.04 -16.47
CA ASN A 320 23.01 -0.23 -16.88
C ASN A 320 21.96 -1.36 -16.82
N LEU A 321 21.26 -1.60 -17.93
CA LEU A 321 20.17 -2.59 -18.01
C LEU A 321 20.63 -4.05 -17.92
N GLU A 322 21.91 -4.33 -18.21
CA GLU A 322 22.48 -5.67 -18.09
C GLU A 322 22.77 -6.01 -16.63
N GLU A 323 23.39 -5.07 -15.93
CA GLU A 323 23.66 -5.17 -14.50
C GLU A 323 22.37 -5.21 -13.68
N LEU A 324 21.39 -4.37 -14.01
CA LEU A 324 20.05 -4.41 -13.43
C LEU A 324 19.41 -5.80 -13.61
N ALA A 325 19.53 -6.40 -14.80
CA ALA A 325 18.99 -7.74 -15.04
C ALA A 325 19.69 -8.80 -14.17
N LYS A 326 21.02 -8.70 -14.00
CA LYS A 326 21.80 -9.58 -13.12
C LYS A 326 21.37 -9.44 -11.65
N ASP A 327 21.23 -8.21 -11.17
CA ASP A 327 20.85 -7.92 -9.79
C ASP A 327 19.40 -8.36 -9.50
N ASN A 328 18.49 -8.22 -10.48
CA ASN A 328 17.16 -8.79 -10.42
C ASN A 328 17.19 -10.33 -10.33
N MET A 329 18.01 -11.01 -11.14
CA MET A 329 18.14 -12.48 -11.07
C MET A 329 18.68 -12.95 -9.71
N ASN A 330 19.61 -12.22 -9.11
CA ASN A 330 20.09 -12.50 -7.76
C ASN A 330 18.97 -12.34 -6.73
N THR A 331 18.18 -11.28 -6.86
CA THR A 331 17.00 -11.01 -6.00
C THR A 331 15.96 -12.12 -6.09
N ILE A 332 15.62 -12.56 -7.31
CA ILE A 332 14.65 -13.65 -7.55
C ILE A 332 15.13 -14.96 -6.93
N LYS A 333 16.43 -15.28 -7.06
CA LYS A 333 17.00 -16.50 -6.46
C LYS A 333 16.98 -16.48 -4.94
N ALA A 334 17.08 -15.30 -4.32
CA ALA A 334 17.11 -15.15 -2.87
C ALA A 334 15.71 -15.19 -2.23
N VAL A 335 14.65 -14.95 -3.01
CA VAL A 335 13.26 -14.92 -2.51
C VAL A 335 12.63 -16.30 -2.58
N LYS A 336 11.90 -16.67 -1.51
CA LYS A 336 11.03 -17.85 -1.52
C LYS A 336 9.75 -17.56 -2.29
N HIS A 337 9.53 -18.26 -3.39
CA HIS A 337 8.36 -18.12 -4.25
C HIS A 337 7.32 -19.23 -4.01
N PRO A 338 6.02 -18.97 -4.21
CA PRO A 338 4.99 -20.01 -4.25
C PRO A 338 5.16 -20.93 -5.47
N ASN A 339 4.72 -22.17 -5.32
CA ASN A 339 4.65 -23.11 -6.43
C ASN A 339 3.54 -22.71 -7.40
N LEU A 340 3.70 -23.00 -8.70
CA LEU A 340 2.68 -22.71 -9.72
C LEU A 340 1.30 -23.30 -9.35
N ALA A 341 1.27 -24.55 -8.88
CA ALA A 341 0.03 -25.23 -8.49
C ALA A 341 -0.72 -24.56 -7.33
N SER A 342 0.02 -23.88 -6.44
CA SER A 342 -0.54 -23.19 -5.26
C SER A 342 -0.97 -21.76 -5.53
N SER A 343 -0.61 -21.20 -6.70
CA SER A 343 -0.90 -19.83 -7.06
C SER A 343 -2.13 -19.75 -7.97
N ILE A 344 -3.07 -18.87 -7.63
CA ILE A 344 -4.31 -18.70 -8.41
C ILE A 344 -3.97 -17.98 -9.72
N VAL A 345 -4.29 -18.60 -10.85
CA VAL A 345 -4.17 -17.99 -12.18
C VAL A 345 -5.24 -16.92 -12.32
N PHE A 346 -4.82 -15.73 -12.72
CA PHE A 346 -5.64 -14.54 -12.81
C PHE A 346 -5.62 -13.95 -14.22
N GLN A 347 -6.78 -13.56 -14.74
CA GLN A 347 -6.88 -12.85 -16.02
C GLN A 347 -6.98 -11.34 -15.77
N SER A 348 -5.90 -10.62 -16.05
CA SER A 348 -5.85 -9.17 -15.88
C SER A 348 -6.86 -8.44 -16.77
N SER A 349 -7.36 -7.29 -16.29
CA SER A 349 -8.13 -6.33 -17.12
C SER A 349 -7.25 -5.42 -17.98
N GLY A 350 -5.91 -5.52 -17.86
CA GLY A 350 -4.97 -4.61 -18.53
C GLY A 350 -4.73 -3.32 -17.74
N LEU A 351 -4.32 -2.27 -18.43
CA LEU A 351 -4.02 -0.94 -17.84
C LEU A 351 -5.22 -0.38 -17.08
N THR A 352 -4.96 0.30 -15.96
CA THR A 352 -6.00 1.00 -15.20
C THR A 352 -5.87 2.50 -15.37
N ASN A 353 -6.95 3.15 -15.80
CA ASN A 353 -7.01 4.59 -15.94
C ASN A 353 -7.04 5.27 -14.58
N GLY A 354 -6.18 6.25 -14.36
CA GLY A 354 -6.22 7.11 -13.17
C GLY A 354 -7.13 8.31 -13.42
N THR A 355 -7.84 8.78 -12.40
CA THR A 355 -8.47 10.11 -12.46
C THR A 355 -7.37 11.16 -12.36
N ILE A 356 -7.14 11.92 -13.44
CA ILE A 356 -6.07 12.92 -13.52
C ILE A 356 -6.61 14.32 -13.74
N GLU A 357 -7.75 14.45 -14.42
CA GLU A 357 -8.37 15.73 -14.72
C GLU A 357 -9.44 16.12 -13.70
N GLU A 358 -9.60 17.43 -13.48
CA GLU A 358 -10.55 17.98 -12.50
C GLU A 358 -12.02 17.87 -12.96
N ASN A 359 -12.24 17.62 -14.25
CA ASN A 359 -13.56 17.60 -14.91
C ASN A 359 -14.16 16.20 -15.12
N GLU A 360 -13.40 15.10 -14.99
CA GLU A 360 -13.91 13.72 -15.14
C GLU A 360 -14.75 13.24 -13.92
N LEU A 361 -15.26 14.17 -13.11
CA LEU A 361 -15.95 13.91 -11.85
C LEU A 361 -17.48 14.11 -11.93
N THR A 362 -18.03 14.46 -13.09
CA THR A 362 -19.46 14.62 -13.29
C THR A 362 -20.03 13.46 -14.09
N GLU A 363 -20.47 12.40 -13.40
CA GLU A 363 -21.59 11.60 -13.90
C GLU A 363 -22.57 11.39 -12.75
N GLY A 364 -23.80 11.84 -12.95
CA GLY A 364 -24.93 11.50 -12.10
C GLY A 364 -25.84 12.64 -11.64
N THR A 365 -26.15 13.64 -12.49
CA THR A 365 -27.46 14.33 -12.54
C THR A 365 -27.43 15.39 -13.65
N SER A 366 -28.00 15.08 -14.81
CA SER A 366 -28.73 16.03 -15.68
C SER A 366 -29.14 15.31 -16.98
N GLU A 367 -30.09 14.38 -16.87
CA GLU A 367 -31.11 14.33 -17.92
C GLU A 367 -32.02 15.54 -17.67
N LEU A 368 -32.41 16.23 -18.75
CA LEU A 368 -33.14 17.50 -18.80
C LEU A 368 -32.24 18.74 -18.82
N GLU A 369 -31.69 19.05 -20.00
CA GLU A 369 -31.77 20.38 -20.63
C GLU A 369 -31.24 20.26 -22.07
N ASN A 370 -32.04 19.62 -22.93
CA ASN A 370 -31.99 19.87 -24.36
C ASN A 370 -33.08 20.89 -24.67
N MET A 371 -32.75 22.17 -24.60
CA MET A 371 -33.53 23.18 -25.31
C MET A 371 -32.64 24.36 -25.67
N GLU A 372 -32.44 24.49 -26.98
CA GLU A 372 -32.26 25.74 -27.72
C GLU A 372 -31.14 26.68 -27.30
N THR A 373 -30.19 26.91 -28.22
CA THR A 373 -29.92 28.28 -28.69
C THR A 373 -29.33 28.23 -30.09
N SER A 374 -30.16 28.62 -31.06
CA SER A 374 -29.77 29.21 -32.34
C SER A 374 -29.12 30.58 -32.12
N GLU A 375 -28.49 31.03 -33.20
CA GLU A 375 -27.74 32.27 -33.43
C GLU A 375 -28.42 33.58 -32.99
N GLU A 376 -27.60 34.65 -33.10
CA GLU A 376 -27.84 36.10 -32.90
C GLU A 376 -27.23 36.59 -31.56
N GLY A 377 -26.20 37.44 -31.51
CA GLY A 377 -25.82 38.52 -32.41
C GLY A 377 -26.39 39.82 -31.85
N GLU A 378 -25.65 40.52 -30.99
CA GLU A 378 -25.78 41.97 -30.80
C GLU A 378 -24.62 42.53 -29.97
N ASP A 379 -23.94 43.51 -30.56
CA ASP A 379 -23.07 44.51 -29.93
C ASP A 379 -23.81 45.23 -28.79
N LEU A 380 -23.07 45.78 -27.81
CA LEU A 380 -23.21 47.17 -27.33
C LEU A 380 -22.18 47.46 -26.21
N THR A 381 -21.18 48.26 -26.58
CA THR A 381 -20.60 49.46 -25.91
C THR A 381 -20.31 49.47 -24.40
N GLU A 382 -19.03 49.77 -24.13
CA GLU A 382 -18.45 50.70 -23.14
C GLU A 382 -19.36 51.31 -22.06
N ASP A 383 -18.94 51.23 -20.80
CA ASP A 383 -18.71 52.44 -19.98
C ASP A 383 -17.85 52.12 -18.75
N ASP A 384 -16.81 52.92 -18.58
CA ASP A 384 -15.95 53.07 -17.42
C ASP A 384 -16.74 53.57 -16.19
N GLN A 385 -16.35 53.11 -15.00
CA GLN A 385 -16.34 53.98 -13.81
C GLN A 385 -15.43 53.45 -12.71
N ASP A 386 -14.35 54.20 -12.48
CA ASP A 386 -13.51 54.20 -11.29
C ASP A 386 -14.33 54.43 -10.01
N SER A 387 -13.90 53.79 -8.92
CA SER A 387 -13.90 54.41 -7.59
C SER A 387 -12.85 53.74 -6.71
N ASP A 388 -11.79 54.51 -6.46
CA ASP A 388 -10.83 54.34 -5.38
C ASP A 388 -11.46 54.60 -3.99
N GLU A 389 -10.65 54.35 -2.96
CA GLU A 389 -10.80 54.68 -1.51
C GLU A 389 -11.47 53.57 -0.66
N GLU A 390 -10.93 53.12 0.48
CA GLU A 390 -9.87 53.62 1.35
C GLU A 390 -9.43 52.50 2.33
N GLU A 391 -8.19 52.59 2.80
CA GLU A 391 -7.65 51.82 3.93
C GLU A 391 -8.21 52.35 5.26
N GLU A 392 -8.56 51.46 6.20
CA GLU A 392 -8.46 51.80 7.63
C GLU A 392 -7.72 50.70 8.39
N ALA A 393 -6.53 51.07 8.87
CA ALA A 393 -5.83 50.45 9.96
C ALA A 393 -6.39 50.96 11.30
N VAL A 394 -6.62 50.05 12.24
CA VAL A 394 -6.77 50.42 13.66
C VAL A 394 -5.68 49.71 14.46
N GLN A 395 -4.89 50.54 15.15
CA GLN A 395 -3.79 50.18 16.02
C GLN A 395 -4.04 50.87 17.36
N GLU A 396 -4.10 50.09 18.45
CA GLU A 396 -3.83 50.47 19.84
C GLU A 396 -3.27 49.16 20.48
N GLY A 397 -2.06 49.01 21.05
CA GLY A 397 -1.22 49.92 21.85
C GLY A 397 -1.87 50.13 23.22
N SER A 398 -1.33 49.85 24.41
CA SER A 398 -0.05 49.45 25.02
C SER A 398 -0.43 48.84 26.40
N ASP A 399 0.34 48.02 27.12
CA ASP A 399 1.50 48.34 27.96
C ASP A 399 1.95 47.01 28.65
N VAL A 400 3.21 46.57 28.54
CA VAL A 400 4.40 46.92 29.36
C VAL A 400 4.34 46.42 30.82
N GLN A 401 5.18 45.41 31.13
CA GLN A 401 6.16 45.33 32.25
C GLN A 401 6.67 43.87 32.38
N THR A 402 7.86 43.50 31.90
CA THR A 402 9.20 43.53 32.56
C THR A 402 9.36 42.85 33.93
N ASN A 403 10.21 41.82 33.92
CA ASN A 403 11.16 41.35 34.96
C ASN A 403 10.68 40.98 36.38
N ASN A 404 10.95 39.73 36.79
CA ASN A 404 12.07 39.47 37.70
C ASN A 404 12.36 37.97 37.99
N LYS A 405 13.67 37.71 38.11
CA LYS A 405 14.37 36.57 38.72
C LYS A 405 13.73 36.05 40.02
N THR A 406 13.82 34.74 40.30
CA THR A 406 14.76 34.13 41.29
C THR A 406 14.40 32.67 41.62
N ASN A 407 15.42 31.81 41.65
CA ASN A 407 15.50 30.58 42.48
C ASN A 407 15.79 31.00 43.94
N PRO A 408 15.42 30.19 44.96
CA PRO A 408 16.45 29.31 45.56
C PRO A 408 15.96 27.98 46.19
N ALA A 409 16.93 27.05 46.28
CA ALA A 409 17.27 26.10 47.36
C ALA A 409 16.18 25.24 48.06
N LYS A 410 16.29 23.89 48.12
CA LYS A 410 17.23 22.99 48.85
C LYS A 410 16.86 22.77 50.34
N LEU A 411 16.54 21.53 50.72
CA LEU A 411 16.63 20.87 52.05
C LEU A 411 16.27 19.38 51.81
N SER A 412 17.18 18.41 51.67
CA SER A 412 18.02 17.71 52.68
C SER A 412 17.27 17.23 53.92
N MET A 413 17.28 15.91 54.17
CA MET A 413 17.72 15.25 55.41
C MET A 413 17.77 13.73 55.16
N GLU A 414 18.96 13.17 55.38
CA GLU A 414 19.29 11.75 55.51
C GLU A 414 19.02 11.27 56.95
N ASP A 415 18.91 9.94 57.11
CA ASP A 415 19.46 9.10 58.20
C ASP A 415 18.64 7.78 58.22
N GLY A 416 19.18 6.57 58.33
CA GLY A 416 20.54 6.10 58.54
C GLY A 416 20.60 4.57 58.46
N SER A 417 21.81 4.07 58.19
CA SER A 417 22.43 2.74 58.43
C SER A 417 21.62 1.62 59.11
N SER A 418 21.75 0.38 58.60
CA SER A 418 22.83 -0.54 59.01
C SER A 418 22.74 -1.92 58.34
N GLU A 419 23.91 -2.47 58.06
CA GLU A 419 24.24 -3.76 57.45
C GLU A 419 23.83 -4.97 58.31
N GLU A 420 23.64 -6.15 57.69
CA GLU A 420 24.53 -7.31 57.92
C GLU A 420 24.23 -8.46 56.95
N GLN A 421 25.32 -9.05 56.46
CA GLN A 421 25.38 -10.27 55.66
C GLN A 421 25.30 -11.49 56.59
N THR A 422 24.80 -12.63 56.11
CA THR A 422 25.55 -13.90 56.18
C THR A 422 24.90 -15.00 55.35
N ALA A 423 25.78 -15.80 54.75
CA ALA A 423 25.53 -16.94 53.88
C ALA A 423 25.24 -18.23 54.67
N GLY A 424 24.73 -19.27 54.01
CA GLY A 424 24.72 -20.64 54.57
C GLY A 424 23.95 -21.66 53.73
N GLU A 425 24.69 -22.60 53.16
CA GLU A 425 24.29 -23.68 52.25
C GLU A 425 23.62 -24.92 52.92
N GLN A 426 22.81 -25.62 52.10
CA GLN A 426 22.66 -27.07 51.91
C GLN A 426 22.16 -28.05 53.02
N SER A 427 21.19 -28.89 52.61
CA SER A 427 21.06 -30.38 52.81
C SER A 427 19.61 -30.78 53.17
N ARG A 428 18.82 -31.45 52.30
CA ARG A 428 18.58 -32.93 52.19
C ARG A 428 18.31 -33.59 53.56
N THR A 429 17.20 -34.29 53.84
CA THR A 429 16.62 -35.54 53.26
C THR A 429 15.23 -35.83 53.89
N LEU A 430 14.18 -36.21 53.14
CA LEU A 430 13.56 -37.55 52.92
C LEU A 430 12.98 -38.33 54.13
N SER A 431 11.67 -38.65 54.06
CA SER A 431 10.98 -39.90 54.51
C SER A 431 9.45 -39.77 54.26
N PHE A 432 8.60 -40.75 53.94
CA PHE A 432 8.61 -42.09 53.33
C PHE A 432 7.09 -42.44 53.10
N ASN A 433 6.77 -43.37 52.18
CA ASN A 433 5.47 -43.61 51.52
C ASN A 433 4.49 -44.66 52.16
N LEU A 434 3.34 -44.81 51.46
CA LEU A 434 2.28 -45.87 51.37
C LEU A 434 1.03 -45.69 52.28
N ASP A 435 -0.23 -45.84 51.84
CA ASP A 435 -0.82 -46.71 50.79
C ASP A 435 -2.12 -46.19 50.11
N GLU A 436 -2.34 -46.74 48.90
CA GLU A 436 -3.50 -46.99 48.01
C GLU A 436 -4.94 -46.46 48.27
N THR A 437 -5.59 -45.89 47.22
CA THR A 437 -6.62 -46.57 46.37
C THR A 437 -6.96 -45.77 45.08
N THR A 438 -6.80 -46.45 43.93
CA THR A 438 -7.45 -46.38 42.60
C THR A 438 -8.48 -45.28 42.23
N ASP A 439 -8.25 -44.59 41.09
CA ASP A 439 -9.09 -44.70 39.87
C ASP A 439 -8.37 -44.10 38.64
N GLN A 440 -8.59 -44.73 37.48
CA GLN A 440 -7.76 -44.74 36.27
C GLN A 440 -8.06 -43.61 35.27
N ASP A 441 -6.99 -43.06 34.66
CA ASP A 441 -6.99 -42.27 33.42
C ASP A 441 -6.28 -43.08 32.32
N ASP A 442 -7.02 -43.57 31.32
CA ASP A 442 -6.45 -44.27 30.15
C ASP A 442 -6.26 -43.30 28.97
N ALA A 443 -5.01 -42.90 28.74
CA ALA A 443 -4.59 -42.22 27.51
C ALA A 443 -4.05 -43.26 26.50
N TYR A 444 -4.74 -43.40 25.37
CA TYR A 444 -4.40 -44.33 24.28
C TYR A 444 -3.32 -43.72 23.36
N ASP A 445 -2.16 -44.38 23.23
CA ASP A 445 -1.02 -43.98 22.38
C ASP A 445 -1.03 -44.76 21.05
N PHE A 446 -0.96 -44.03 19.93
CA PHE A 446 -1.14 -44.52 18.55
C PHE A 446 0.17 -44.95 17.85
N ASN A 447 1.28 -45.11 18.59
CA ASN A 447 2.58 -45.50 18.02
C ASN A 447 2.82 -47.01 17.88
N THR A 448 1.77 -47.80 18.00
CA THR A 448 1.79 -49.23 17.67
C THR A 448 0.69 -49.50 16.68
N ASP A 449 0.99 -49.34 15.39
CA ASP A 449 0.53 -50.25 14.35
C ASP A 449 1.18 -49.92 12.98
N TYR A 450 1.66 -50.99 12.34
CA TYR A 450 2.17 -51.14 10.97
C TYR A 450 3.68 -50.92 10.73
N VAL A 451 4.39 -52.02 10.98
CA VAL A 451 5.49 -52.58 10.15
C VAL A 451 4.98 -52.94 8.76
#